data_AF-A0AAU3KES2-F1
#
_entry.id   AF-A0AAU3KES2-F1
#
_cell.length_a   1.000
_cell.length_b   1.000
_cell.length_c   1.000
_cell.angle_alpha   90.00
_cell.angle_beta   90.00
_cell.angle_gamma   90.00
#
_symmetry.space_group_name_H-M   'P 1'
#
loop_
_entity.id
_entity.type
_entity.pdbx_description
1 polymer ?
#
loop_
_entity_poly.entity_id
_entity_poly.type
_entity_poly.pdbx_seq_one_letter_code
_entity_poly.pdbx_strand_id
1 'polypeptide(L)'
;MSRSLNRSRRRILDEQTAKEVQRDPQAAAVALGTTADKLARATTGELDTLVASCLDFEHSPHSAGGLCDVSFLTCLRCPNALIAERHLSKLFALLNWLQDELDARTVEDWIGQHGITWLIITRLILPKFTPAQQERARQEAPDALPTDLLDGLREPS
;
A
#
# COMPACT_ATOMS: atom_id res chain seq x y z
N MET A 1 30.06 -3.57 3.58
CA MET A 1 29.17 -2.54 4.18
C MET A 1 27.74 -2.92 3.87
N SER A 2 27.07 -3.58 4.82
CA SER A 2 25.70 -4.09 4.62
C SER A 2 24.76 -2.90 4.47
N ARG A 3 24.25 -2.66 3.25
CA ARG A 3 23.16 -1.71 3.04
C ARG A 3 21.95 -2.31 3.74
N SER A 4 21.74 -1.90 4.99
CA SER A 4 20.45 -2.05 5.66
C SER A 4 19.42 -1.26 4.84
N LEU A 5 18.89 -1.90 3.81
CA LEU A 5 17.80 -1.39 3.00
C LEU A 5 16.61 -1.29 3.96
N ASN A 6 16.29 -0.07 4.36
CA ASN A 6 15.15 0.26 5.21
C ASN A 6 13.93 -0.57 4.76
N ARG A 7 13.36 -1.35 5.68
CA ARG A 7 12.24 -2.29 5.44
C ARG A 7 11.14 -1.63 4.59
N SER A 8 10.89 -0.32 4.77
CA SER A 8 9.93 0.46 4.01
C SER A 8 10.16 0.53 2.49
N ARG A 9 11.41 0.39 2.01
CA ARG A 9 11.72 0.39 0.57
C ARG A 9 11.44 -0.94 -0.12
N ARG A 10 11.48 -2.06 0.60
CA ARG A 10 11.24 -3.41 0.03
C ARG A 10 9.77 -3.76 -0.09
N ARG A 11 8.89 -2.91 0.46
CA ARG A 11 7.43 -3.10 0.43
C ARG A 11 6.79 -2.71 -0.89
N ILE A 12 7.56 -2.28 -1.87
CA ILE A 12 7.08 -1.99 -3.22
C ILE A 12 7.72 -3.03 -4.14
N LEU A 13 6.90 -3.91 -4.69
CA LEU A 13 7.29 -4.95 -5.64
C LEU A 13 7.49 -4.33 -7.03
N ASP A 14 8.49 -3.46 -7.11
CA ASP A 14 9.03 -2.94 -8.37
C ASP A 14 9.83 -4.02 -9.10
N GLU A 15 10.30 -3.73 -10.32
CA GLU A 15 11.03 -4.70 -11.14
C GLU A 15 12.25 -5.29 -10.42
N GLN A 16 12.98 -4.46 -9.66
CA GLN A 16 14.14 -4.89 -8.90
C GLN A 16 13.75 -5.83 -7.76
N THR A 17 12.75 -5.45 -6.97
CA THR A 17 12.27 -6.25 -5.85
C THR A 17 11.66 -7.58 -6.36
N ALA A 18 10.95 -7.57 -7.49
CA ALA A 18 10.43 -8.78 -8.11
C ALA A 18 11.55 -9.76 -8.51
N LYS A 19 12.65 -9.25 -9.10
CA LYS A 19 13.83 -10.07 -9.41
C LYS A 19 14.49 -10.64 -8.15
N GLU A 20 14.53 -9.87 -7.05
CA GLU A 20 15.05 -10.34 -5.77
C GLU A 20 14.18 -11.47 -5.18
N VAL A 21 12.86 -11.31 -5.21
CA VAL A 21 11.90 -12.35 -4.78
C VAL A 21 12.06 -13.61 -5.63
N GLN A 22 12.20 -13.48 -6.95
CA GLN A 22 12.39 -14.63 -7.84
C GLN A 22 13.72 -15.36 -7.59
N ARG A 23 14.80 -14.61 -7.34
CA ARG A 23 16.14 -15.18 -7.12
C ARG A 23 16.25 -15.93 -5.80
N ASP A 24 15.67 -15.39 -4.73
CA ASP A 24 15.77 -15.95 -3.38
C ASP A 24 14.52 -15.60 -2.55
N PRO A 25 13.42 -16.37 -2.70
CA PRO A 25 12.16 -16.11 -2.01
C PRO A 25 12.31 -16.10 -0.49
N GLN A 26 13.15 -16.98 0.06
CA GLN A 26 13.41 -17.09 1.49
C GLN A 26 14.08 -15.84 2.04
N ALA A 27 15.17 -15.36 1.41
CA ALA A 27 15.84 -14.15 1.86
C ALA A 27 14.94 -12.91 1.71
N ALA A 28 14.12 -12.84 0.65
CA ALA A 28 13.17 -11.76 0.46
C ALA A 28 12.08 -11.76 1.54
N ALA A 29 11.54 -12.93 1.89
CA ALA A 29 10.56 -13.08 2.96
C ALA A 29 11.12 -12.65 4.33
N VAL A 30 12.34 -13.07 4.66
CA VAL A 30 13.03 -12.64 5.89
C VAL A 30 13.20 -11.12 5.93
N ALA A 31 13.61 -10.51 4.82
CA ALA A 31 13.79 -9.06 4.74
C ALA A 31 12.47 -8.28 4.88
N LEU A 32 11.35 -8.88 4.51
CA LEU A 32 10.00 -8.32 4.68
C LEU A 32 9.39 -8.64 6.04
N GLY A 33 10.00 -9.54 6.82
CA GLY A 33 9.46 -10.00 8.10
C GLY A 33 8.22 -10.88 7.91
N THR A 34 8.23 -11.75 6.90
CA THR A 34 7.14 -12.69 6.61
C THR A 34 7.71 -14.07 6.23
N THR A 35 6.85 -15.00 5.82
CA THR A 35 7.24 -16.33 5.34
C THR A 35 7.27 -16.37 3.80
N ALA A 36 8.06 -17.30 3.23
CA ALA A 36 8.12 -17.46 1.77
C ALA A 36 6.74 -17.83 1.17
N ASP A 37 5.94 -18.62 1.92
CA ASP A 37 4.56 -18.95 1.56
C ASP A 37 3.66 -17.70 1.49
N LYS A 38 3.60 -16.90 2.58
CA LYS A 38 2.83 -15.65 2.60
C LYS A 38 3.30 -14.68 1.52
N LEU A 39 4.60 -14.59 1.27
CA LEU A 39 5.15 -13.76 0.19
C LEU A 39 4.69 -14.24 -1.19
N ALA A 40 4.66 -15.54 -1.46
CA ALA A 40 4.17 -16.09 -2.72
C ALA A 40 2.66 -15.84 -2.93
N ARG A 41 1.86 -15.96 -1.87
CA ARG A 41 0.43 -15.64 -1.88
C ARG A 41 0.20 -14.14 -2.09
N ALA A 42 1.03 -13.30 -1.46
CA ALA A 42 1.00 -11.86 -1.68
C ALA A 42 1.43 -11.46 -3.10
N THR A 43 2.42 -12.12 -3.71
CA THR A 43 2.84 -11.77 -5.07
C THR A 43 1.80 -12.15 -6.12
N THR A 44 1.00 -13.19 -5.87
CA THR A 44 -0.11 -13.62 -6.74
C THR A 44 -1.43 -12.86 -6.52
N GLY A 45 -1.51 -12.07 -5.45
CA GLY A 45 -2.69 -11.25 -5.13
C GLY A 45 -3.71 -11.91 -4.21
N GLU A 46 -3.43 -13.11 -3.72
CA GLU A 46 -4.33 -13.83 -2.80
C GLU A 46 -4.51 -13.09 -1.46
N LEU A 47 -3.51 -12.29 -1.06
CA LEU A 47 -3.54 -11.49 0.18
C LEU A 47 -3.92 -10.03 -0.05
N ASP A 48 -4.46 -9.70 -1.23
CA ASP A 48 -4.81 -8.34 -1.58
C ASP A 48 -5.93 -7.80 -0.70
N THR A 49 -5.72 -6.57 -0.26
CA THR A 49 -6.72 -5.72 0.38
C THR A 49 -7.16 -4.64 -0.61
N LEU A 50 -7.62 -3.49 -0.13
CA LEU A 50 -8.02 -2.40 -1.03
C LEU A 50 -6.84 -1.84 -1.81
N VAL A 51 -5.70 -1.53 -1.18
CA VAL A 51 -4.59 -0.80 -1.84
C VAL A 51 -3.22 -1.49 -1.77
N ALA A 52 -3.13 -2.65 -1.10
CA ALA A 52 -1.90 -3.41 -0.92
C ALA A 52 -2.22 -4.88 -0.57
N SER A 53 -1.23 -5.78 -0.63
CA SER A 53 -1.32 -7.10 0.00
C SER A 53 -0.90 -7.04 1.46
N CYS A 54 -1.60 -7.73 2.36
CA CYS A 54 -1.26 -7.78 3.79
C CYS A 54 -0.42 -9.02 4.12
N LEU A 55 0.81 -8.82 4.60
CA LEU A 55 1.75 -9.89 4.95
C LEU A 55 1.60 -10.39 6.38
N ASP A 56 0.94 -9.63 7.25
CA ASP A 56 0.75 -10.00 8.66
C ASP A 56 -0.44 -9.26 9.30
N PHE A 57 -1.62 -9.83 9.12
CA PHE A 57 -2.91 -9.27 9.57
C PHE A 57 -3.09 -9.34 11.10
N GLU A 58 -2.45 -10.31 11.75
CA GLU A 58 -2.60 -10.58 13.19
C GLU A 58 -1.66 -9.74 14.05
N HIS A 59 -0.70 -9.03 13.43
CA HIS A 59 0.35 -8.28 14.13
C HIS A 59 0.54 -6.89 13.52
N SER A 60 -0.55 -6.15 13.34
CA SER A 60 -0.47 -4.73 12.95
C SER A 60 0.18 -3.90 14.06
N PRO A 61 1.23 -3.11 13.77
CA PRO A 61 1.81 -2.19 14.76
C PRO A 61 0.94 -0.96 15.01
N HIS A 62 -0.19 -0.83 14.29
CA HIS A 62 -1.11 0.30 14.39
C HIS A 62 -2.40 -0.05 15.15
N SER A 63 -2.61 -1.32 15.50
CA SER A 63 -3.74 -1.79 16.29
C SER A 63 -3.33 -2.00 17.75
N ALA A 64 -4.29 -1.99 18.68
CA ALA A 64 -4.03 -2.21 20.11
C ALA A 64 -3.66 -3.68 20.46
N GLY A 65 -3.67 -4.57 19.47
CA GLY A 65 -3.41 -6.00 19.58
C GLY A 65 -4.47 -6.81 18.83
N GLY A 66 -4.15 -8.05 18.48
CA GLY A 66 -5.06 -8.92 17.73
C GLY A 66 -5.18 -8.55 16.25
N LEU A 67 -6.33 -8.84 15.66
CA LEU A 67 -6.58 -8.64 14.23
C LEU A 67 -6.54 -7.16 13.86
N CYS A 68 -5.93 -6.85 12.72
CA CYS A 68 -5.83 -5.49 12.21
C CYS A 68 -7.22 -4.90 11.90
N ASP A 69 -7.50 -3.73 12.47
CA ASP A 69 -8.78 -3.00 12.41
C ASP A 69 -8.65 -1.58 11.82
N VAL A 70 -7.43 -1.17 11.44
CA VAL A 70 -7.16 0.18 10.94
C VAL A 70 -7.65 0.38 9.50
N SER A 71 -7.90 1.64 9.16
CA SER A 71 -8.16 2.10 7.77
C SER A 71 -7.15 1.56 6.75
N PHE A 72 -7.62 1.25 5.54
CA PHE A 72 -6.73 0.89 4.43
C PHE A 72 -5.79 2.02 3.99
N LEU A 73 -6.07 3.29 4.33
CA LEU A 73 -5.10 4.37 4.14
C LEU A 73 -3.84 4.14 4.99
N THR A 74 -3.99 3.55 6.19
CA THR A 74 -2.87 3.19 7.05
C THR A 74 -2.03 2.07 6.44
N CYS A 75 -2.60 1.20 5.58
CA CYS A 75 -1.82 0.18 4.89
C CYS A 75 -0.67 0.76 4.05
N LEU A 76 -0.81 1.97 3.50
CA LEU A 76 0.24 2.60 2.69
C LEU A 76 1.51 2.94 3.49
N ARG A 77 1.38 3.11 4.81
CA ARG A 77 2.52 3.31 5.74
C ARG A 77 2.86 2.07 6.58
N CYS A 78 1.95 1.11 6.67
CA CYS A 78 2.10 -0.11 7.46
C CYS A 78 3.28 -0.97 6.97
N PRO A 79 4.11 -1.51 7.87
CA PRO A 79 5.23 -2.36 7.47
C PRO A 79 4.84 -3.77 7.02
N ASN A 80 3.57 -4.16 7.21
CA ASN A 80 3.04 -5.43 6.74
C ASN A 80 2.46 -5.34 5.32
N ALA A 81 2.40 -4.15 4.73
CA ALA A 81 1.87 -3.98 3.38
C ALA A 81 2.92 -4.27 2.30
N LEU A 82 2.50 -4.96 1.24
CA LEU A 82 3.26 -5.15 0.00
C LEU A 82 2.48 -4.55 -1.17
N ILE A 83 3.10 -3.64 -1.92
CA ILE A 83 2.47 -2.92 -3.03
C ILE A 83 3.05 -3.43 -4.34
N ALA A 84 2.23 -4.05 -5.19
CA ALA A 84 2.59 -4.49 -6.53
C ALA A 84 1.94 -3.60 -7.60
N GLU A 85 2.40 -3.76 -8.86
CA GLU A 85 1.88 -3.01 -10.01
C GLU A 85 0.36 -3.09 -10.14
N ARG A 86 -0.25 -4.25 -9.89
CA ARG A 86 -1.71 -4.43 -9.97
C ARG A 86 -2.51 -3.56 -9.00
N HIS A 87 -1.88 -3.01 -7.96
CA HIS A 87 -2.56 -2.08 -7.04
C HIS A 87 -2.61 -0.65 -7.57
N LEU A 88 -1.84 -0.32 -8.61
CA LEU A 88 -1.72 1.05 -9.11
C LEU A 88 -3.07 1.64 -9.55
N SER A 89 -3.95 0.85 -10.17
CA SER A 89 -5.26 1.35 -10.60
C SER A 89 -6.12 1.83 -9.43
N LYS A 90 -6.13 1.07 -8.33
CA LYS A 90 -6.81 1.46 -7.10
C LYS A 90 -6.11 2.64 -6.40
N LEU A 91 -4.78 2.76 -6.51
CA LEU A 91 -4.06 3.95 -6.01
C LEU A 91 -4.39 5.21 -6.81
N PHE A 92 -4.61 5.11 -8.12
CA PHE A 92 -5.09 6.23 -8.92
C PHE A 92 -6.53 6.62 -8.58
N ALA A 93 -7.42 5.64 -8.38
CA ALA A 93 -8.77 5.92 -7.86
C ALA A 93 -8.73 6.59 -6.48
N LEU A 94 -7.80 6.16 -5.61
CA LEU A 94 -7.59 6.82 -4.32
C LEU A 94 -7.09 8.26 -4.49
N LEU A 95 -6.20 8.54 -5.44
CA LEU A 95 -5.77 9.91 -5.72
C LEU A 95 -6.90 10.80 -6.22
N ASN A 96 -7.83 10.27 -7.01
CA ASN A 96 -9.03 11.00 -7.44
C ASN A 96 -9.91 11.33 -6.23
N TRP A 97 -10.21 10.34 -5.38
CA TRP A 97 -10.97 10.56 -4.15
C TRP A 97 -10.30 11.58 -3.22
N LEU A 98 -8.96 11.50 -3.07
CA LEU A 98 -8.20 12.47 -2.29
C LEU A 98 -8.30 13.90 -2.86
N GLN A 99 -8.43 14.05 -4.18
CA GLN A 99 -8.65 15.35 -4.82
C GLN A 99 -10.07 15.86 -4.54
N ASP A 100 -11.09 15.00 -4.64
CA ASP A 100 -12.47 15.37 -4.33
C ASP A 100 -12.61 15.83 -2.87
N GLU A 101 -11.93 15.16 -1.93
CA GLU A 101 -11.87 15.57 -0.52
C GLU A 101 -11.17 16.93 -0.33
N LEU A 102 -10.16 17.25 -1.15
CA LEU A 102 -9.49 18.55 -1.11
C LEU A 102 -10.42 19.66 -1.60
N ASP A 103 -11.21 19.39 -2.63
CA ASP A 103 -12.15 20.35 -3.20
C ASP A 103 -13.33 20.65 -2.25
N ALA A 104 -13.65 19.71 -1.35
CA ALA A 104 -14.75 19.82 -0.40
C ALA A 104 -14.39 20.39 0.98
N ARG A 105 -13.11 20.60 1.29
CA ARG A 105 -12.62 20.97 2.64
C ARG A 105 -11.59 22.09 2.60
N THR A 106 -11.20 22.59 3.78
CA THR A 106 -10.05 23.50 3.86
C THR A 106 -8.75 22.75 3.55
N VAL A 107 -7.78 23.46 2.97
CA VAL A 107 -6.45 22.89 2.68
C VAL A 107 -5.76 22.42 3.97
N GLU A 108 -5.94 23.13 5.09
CA GLU A 108 -5.34 22.78 6.38
C GLU A 108 -5.89 21.45 6.91
N ASP A 109 -7.22 21.29 6.93
CA ASP A 109 -7.87 20.04 7.34
C ASP A 109 -7.45 18.87 6.45
N TRP A 110 -7.42 19.10 5.13
CA TRP A 110 -7.00 18.08 4.17
C TRP A 110 -5.55 17.65 4.38
N ILE A 111 -4.63 18.60 4.59
CA ILE A 111 -3.23 18.27 4.89
C ILE A 111 -3.13 17.43 6.16
N GLY A 112 -3.87 17.80 7.22
CA GLY A 112 -3.88 17.10 8.49
C GLY A 112 -4.35 15.64 8.37
N GLN A 113 -5.35 15.37 7.53
CA GLN A 113 -5.93 14.02 7.39
C GLN A 113 -5.26 13.19 6.28
N HIS A 114 -4.84 13.82 5.19
CA HIS A 114 -4.54 13.12 3.94
C HIS A 114 -3.17 13.43 3.34
N GLY A 115 -2.51 14.51 3.77
CA GLY A 115 -1.24 14.95 3.15
C GLY A 115 -0.15 13.88 3.16
N ILE A 116 -0.03 13.10 4.25
CA ILE A 116 0.94 12.00 4.33
C ILE A 116 0.61 10.87 3.35
N THR A 117 -0.67 10.49 3.24
CA THR A 117 -1.14 9.48 2.29
C THR A 117 -0.80 9.88 0.87
N TRP A 118 -1.11 11.13 0.50
CA TRP A 118 -0.81 11.68 -0.83
C TRP A 118 0.69 11.65 -1.14
N LEU A 119 1.54 12.04 -0.18
CA LEU A 119 3.01 12.01 -0.34
C LEU A 119 3.54 10.58 -0.51
N ILE A 120 3.02 9.61 0.23
CA ILE A 120 3.42 8.21 0.10
C ILE A 120 3.11 7.72 -1.33
N ILE A 121 1.90 7.97 -1.82
CA ILE A 121 1.51 7.53 -3.17
C ILE A 121 2.38 8.23 -4.22
N THR A 122 2.39 9.56 -4.23
CA THR A 122 2.99 10.34 -5.32
C THR A 122 4.51 10.39 -5.30
N ARG A 123 5.14 10.32 -4.11
CA ARG A 123 6.60 10.47 -3.97
C ARG A 123 7.34 9.18 -3.67
N LEU A 124 6.68 8.18 -3.09
CA LEU A 124 7.35 6.95 -2.68
C LEU A 124 6.94 5.74 -3.53
N ILE A 125 5.65 5.61 -3.87
CA ILE A 125 5.12 4.46 -4.59
C ILE A 125 5.20 4.65 -6.10
N LEU A 126 4.49 5.63 -6.66
CA LEU A 126 4.39 5.80 -8.12
C LEU A 126 5.75 5.89 -8.82
N PRO A 127 6.77 6.61 -8.29
CA PRO A 127 8.07 6.70 -8.94
C PRO A 127 8.85 5.38 -9.05
N LYS A 128 8.36 4.29 -8.44
CA LYS A 128 8.93 2.94 -8.57
C LYS A 128 8.46 2.19 -9.80
N PHE A 129 7.42 2.69 -10.46
CA PHE A 129 6.83 2.10 -11.65
C PHE A 129 7.11 2.98 -12.87
N THR A 130 7.27 2.36 -14.02
CA THR A 130 7.54 3.05 -15.28
C THR A 130 6.35 3.94 -15.68
N PRO A 131 6.57 4.99 -16.49
CA PRO A 131 5.48 5.82 -16.99
C PRO A 131 4.38 5.03 -17.72
N ALA A 132 4.74 3.96 -18.44
CA ALA A 132 3.76 3.12 -19.15
C ALA A 132 2.88 2.31 -18.19
N GLN A 133 3.44 1.80 -17.08
CA GLN A 133 2.67 1.11 -16.04
C GLN A 133 1.73 2.09 -15.33
N GLN A 134 2.21 3.28 -15.01
CA GLN A 134 1.40 4.33 -14.39
C GLN A 134 0.25 4.77 -15.30
N GLU A 135 0.51 4.99 -16.59
CA GLU A 135 -0.52 5.42 -17.55
C GLU A 135 -1.58 4.35 -17.76
N ARG A 136 -1.18 3.08 -17.94
CA ARG A 136 -2.11 1.96 -18.02
C ARG A 136 -2.99 1.88 -16.78
N ALA A 137 -2.38 1.92 -15.60
CA ALA A 137 -3.10 1.84 -14.35
C ALA A 137 -4.06 3.03 -14.14
N ARG A 138 -3.71 4.24 -14.60
CA ARG A 138 -4.59 5.40 -14.58
C ARG A 138 -5.82 5.18 -15.46
N GLN A 139 -5.65 4.60 -16.63
CA GLN A 139 -6.76 4.29 -17.55
C GLN A 139 -7.66 3.16 -17.03
N GLU A 140 -7.10 2.24 -16.25
CA GLU A 140 -7.81 1.12 -15.62
C GLU A 140 -8.34 1.45 -14.22
N ALA A 141 -8.18 2.69 -13.74
CA ALA A 141 -8.63 3.10 -12.42
C ALA A 141 -10.16 2.99 -12.32
N PRO A 142 -10.70 2.34 -11.27
CA PRO A 142 -12.15 2.32 -11.07
C PRO A 142 -12.68 3.72 -10.77
N ASP A 143 -13.93 4.00 -11.18
CA ASP A 143 -14.58 5.29 -10.95
C ASP A 143 -14.73 5.64 -9.46
N ALA A 144 -14.85 4.62 -8.60
CA ALA A 144 -14.98 4.80 -7.16
C ALA A 144 -14.31 3.68 -6.37
N LEU A 145 -13.87 4.01 -5.14
CA LEU A 145 -13.45 3.05 -4.13
C LEU A 145 -14.56 2.87 -3.08
N PRO A 146 -14.60 1.72 -2.36
CA PRO A 146 -15.46 1.57 -1.19
C PRO A 146 -14.94 2.51 -0.08
N THR A 147 -15.58 3.65 0.09
CA THR A 147 -15.12 4.74 0.97
C THR A 147 -15.26 4.38 2.45
N ASP A 148 -16.22 3.52 2.79
CA ASP A 148 -16.40 2.95 4.14
C ASP A 148 -15.13 2.24 4.64
N LEU A 149 -14.36 1.66 3.72
CA LEU A 149 -13.11 0.97 4.02
C LEU A 149 -11.90 1.93 4.14
N LEU A 150 -12.02 3.18 3.67
CA LEU A 150 -10.95 4.18 3.71
C LEU A 150 -10.90 4.92 5.06
N ASP A 151 -11.98 4.95 5.82
CA ASP A 151 -12.03 5.64 7.11
C ASP A 151 -11.68 4.74 8.31
N GLY A 152 -11.55 3.42 8.08
CA GLY A 152 -11.33 2.43 9.15
C GLY A 152 -12.63 2.09 9.91
N LEU A 153 -12.57 1.10 10.81
CA LEU A 153 -13.71 0.80 11.68
C LEU A 153 -14.00 2.03 12.55
N ARG A 154 -15.07 2.76 12.21
CA ARG A 154 -15.64 3.77 13.11
C ARG A 154 -16.44 3.03 14.16
N GLU A 155 -16.19 3.30 15.44
CA GLU A 155 -17.17 2.91 16.46
C GLU A 155 -18.51 3.59 16.11
N PRO A 156 -19.63 2.86 16.17
CA PRO A 156 -20.93 3.48 15.98
C PRO A 156 -21.13 4.54 17.06
N SER A 157 -21.46 5.76 16.61
CA SER A 157 -21.87 6.88 17.46
C SER A 157 -23.17 6.58 18.20
#